data_AF-A0A1X4G2Z0-F1
#
_entry.id   AF-A0A1X4G2Z0-F1
#
_cell.length_a   1.000
_cell.length_b   1.000
_cell.length_c   1.000
_cell.angle_alpha   90.00
_cell.angle_beta   90.00
_cell.angle_gamma   90.00
#
_symmetry.space_group_name_H-M   'P 1'
#
loop_
_entity.id
_entity.type
_entity.pdbx_description
1 polymer ?
#
loop_
_entity_poly.entity_id
_entity_poly.type
_entity_poly.pdbx_seq_one_letter_code
_entity_poly.pdbx_strand_id
1 'polypeptide(L)'
;MALPLLQYKPTTQNHRVSSFGVADQNEDTPYIYRLEDVSSYTDIQSIIWASYRQVFSEHEILKFNRQITLESQLKTGSLSVRDFIRGLAKSEAFYRLVVSVNNNYRLVDITLRRLLGRSAYNKEEEIAWSIV
;
A
#
# COMPACT_ATOMS: atom_id res chain seq x y z
N MET A 1 24.80 19.76 0.28
CA MET A 1 24.90 18.79 1.39
C MET A 1 23.51 18.20 1.58
N ALA A 2 23.32 16.88 1.50
CA ALA A 2 22.01 16.27 1.70
C ALA A 2 21.63 16.33 3.18
N LEU A 3 20.42 16.81 3.49
CA LEU A 3 19.90 16.81 4.86
C LEU A 3 19.47 15.36 5.22
N PRO A 4 20.03 14.75 6.28
CA PRO A 4 19.59 13.42 6.70
C PRO A 4 18.21 13.49 7.36
N LEU A 5 17.46 12.39 7.31
CA LEU A 5 16.19 12.26 8.02
C LEU A 5 16.40 12.32 9.53
N LEU A 6 15.44 12.94 10.22
CA LEU A 6 15.40 12.97 11.68
C LEU A 6 15.21 11.55 12.23
N GLN A 7 15.98 11.20 13.26
CA GLN A 7 15.80 9.93 13.95
C GLN A 7 14.58 10.00 14.86
N TYR A 8 13.84 8.89 14.94
CA TYR A 8 12.65 8.74 15.78
C TYR A 8 12.67 7.40 16.50
N LYS A 9 12.08 7.34 17.69
CA LYS A 9 12.06 6.11 18.49
C LYS A 9 10.86 5.22 18.10
N PRO A 10 11.08 3.94 17.77
CA PRO A 10 9.98 3.05 17.40
C PRO A 10 9.18 2.65 18.64
N THR A 11 7.85 2.61 18.51
CA THR A 11 6.95 2.13 19.55
C THR A 11 6.71 0.62 19.46
N THR A 12 6.13 0.06 20.52
CA THR A 12 5.70 -1.35 20.54
C THR A 12 4.46 -1.51 19.65
N GLN A 13 4.57 -2.33 18.61
CA GLN A 13 3.48 -2.68 17.70
C GLN A 13 3.53 -4.19 17.42
N ASN A 14 2.37 -4.81 17.16
CA ASN A 14 2.24 -6.27 17.05
C ASN A 14 3.15 -6.87 15.97
N HIS A 15 3.31 -6.19 14.82
CA HIS A 15 4.15 -6.66 13.72
C HIS A 15 5.65 -6.71 14.05
N ARG A 16 6.09 -6.15 15.18
CA ARG A 16 7.49 -6.22 15.65
C ARG A 16 7.78 -7.48 16.44
N VAL A 17 6.76 -8.22 16.84
CA VAL A 17 6.88 -9.48 17.57
C VAL A 17 6.77 -10.63 16.58
N SER A 18 7.62 -11.64 16.75
CA SER A 18 7.54 -12.87 15.94
C SER A 18 6.24 -13.60 16.23
N SER A 19 5.50 -13.96 15.19
CA SER A 19 4.39 -14.89 15.29
C SER A 19 4.90 -16.31 15.56
N PHE A 20 4.12 -17.12 16.27
CA PHE A 20 4.34 -18.55 16.46
C PHE A 20 3.92 -19.39 15.23
N GLY A 21 3.64 -18.75 14.10
CA GLY A 21 3.39 -19.40 12.81
C GLY A 21 1.97 -19.94 12.73
N VAL A 22 1.84 -21.24 12.47
CA VAL A 22 0.53 -21.90 12.20
C VAL A 22 -0.41 -21.80 13.40
N ALA A 23 0.11 -21.75 14.62
CA ALA A 23 -0.71 -21.64 15.84
C ALA A 23 -1.44 -20.28 15.96
N ASP A 24 -0.92 -19.23 15.34
CA ASP A 24 -1.54 -17.89 15.35
C ASP A 24 -2.50 -17.68 14.18
N GLN A 25 -2.57 -18.63 13.23
CA GLN A 25 -3.43 -18.48 12.05
C GLN A 25 -4.87 -18.86 12.39
N ASN A 26 -5.78 -17.92 12.15
CA ASN A 26 -7.22 -18.07 12.33
C ASN A 26 -7.98 -17.53 11.09
N GLU A 27 -9.31 -17.54 11.14
CA GLU A 27 -10.18 -17.02 10.07
C GLU A 27 -9.98 -15.53 9.78
N ASP A 28 -9.43 -14.76 10.73
CA ASP A 28 -9.12 -13.33 10.57
C ASP A 28 -7.80 -13.07 9.82
N THR A 29 -7.03 -14.12 9.51
CA THR A 29 -5.77 -13.94 8.78
C THR A 29 -6.03 -13.42 7.36
N PRO A 30 -5.40 -12.30 6.97
CA PRO A 30 -5.64 -11.71 5.66
C PRO A 30 -5.06 -12.62 4.57
N TYR A 31 -5.85 -12.84 3.51
CA TYR A 31 -5.42 -13.59 2.35
C TYR A 31 -4.24 -12.90 1.63
N ILE A 32 -3.21 -13.67 1.30
CA ILE A 32 -2.01 -13.16 0.64
C ILE A 32 -2.14 -13.36 -0.87
N TYR A 33 -2.19 -12.27 -1.61
CA TYR A 33 -2.22 -12.26 -3.06
C TYR A 33 -0.79 -12.31 -3.62
N ARG A 34 -0.45 -13.36 -4.39
CA ARG A 34 0.87 -13.52 -5.04
C ARG A 34 0.70 -13.83 -6.52
N LEU A 35 1.63 -13.34 -7.33
CA LEU A 35 1.70 -13.67 -8.76
C LEU A 35 2.09 -15.14 -8.99
N GLU A 36 2.83 -15.75 -8.06
CA GLU A 36 3.30 -17.14 -8.15
C GLU A 36 2.14 -18.15 -8.09
N ASP A 37 1.06 -17.80 -7.40
CA ASP A 37 -0.13 -18.65 -7.21
C ASP A 37 -1.16 -18.48 -8.35
N VAL A 38 -0.85 -17.66 -9.36
CA VAL A 38 -1.77 -17.38 -10.47
C VAL A 38 -1.79 -18.55 -11.44
N SER A 39 -2.96 -19.18 -11.54
CA SER A 39 -3.23 -20.25 -12.52
C SER A 39 -4.13 -19.79 -13.67
N SER A 40 -4.92 -18.74 -13.43
CA SER A 40 -5.97 -18.28 -14.32
C SER A 40 -6.01 -16.76 -14.47
N TYR A 41 -6.68 -16.28 -15.52
CA TYR A 41 -6.91 -14.84 -15.72
C TYR A 41 -7.75 -14.22 -14.59
N THR A 42 -8.65 -15.01 -13.98
CA THR A 42 -9.47 -14.55 -12.85
C THR A 42 -8.62 -14.27 -11.61
N ASP A 43 -7.53 -15.01 -11.40
CA ASP A 43 -6.61 -14.77 -10.28
C ASP A 43 -5.86 -13.44 -10.46
N ILE A 44 -5.46 -13.10 -11.70
CA ILE A 44 -4.85 -11.79 -11.97
C ILE A 44 -5.85 -10.66 -11.70
N GLN A 45 -7.13 -10.84 -12.06
CA GLN A 45 -8.17 -9.86 -11.75
C GLN A 45 -8.35 -9.67 -10.24
N SER A 46 -8.27 -10.73 -9.45
CA SER A 46 -8.38 -10.64 -7.98
C SER A 46 -7.20 -9.89 -7.37
N ILE A 47 -5.97 -10.12 -7.86
CA ILE A 47 -4.77 -9.35 -7.46
C ILE A 47 -4.93 -7.86 -7.79
N ILE A 48 -5.41 -7.55 -9.00
CA ILE A 48 -5.67 -6.16 -9.42
C ILE A 48 -6.70 -5.52 -8.47
N TRP A 49 -7.82 -6.20 -8.22
CA TRP A 49 -8.87 -5.71 -7.35
C TRP A 49 -8.37 -5.49 -5.91
N ALA A 50 -7.63 -6.45 -5.34
CA ALA A 50 -7.03 -6.34 -4.02
C ALA A 50 -6.05 -5.16 -3.92
N SER A 51 -5.25 -4.93 -4.97
CA SER A 51 -4.32 -3.81 -5.05
C SER A 51 -5.05 -2.46 -5.05
N TYR A 52 -6.15 -2.32 -5.81
CA TYR A 52 -6.97 -1.11 -5.77
C TYR A 52 -7.61 -0.90 -4.40
N ARG A 53 -8.14 -1.95 -3.79
CA ARG A 53 -8.75 -1.89 -2.46
C ARG A 53 -7.73 -1.42 -1.41
N GLN A 54 -6.51 -1.93 -1.47
CA GLN A 54 -5.43 -1.56 -0.56
C GLN A 54 -4.99 -0.09 -0.72
N VAL A 55 -4.89 0.40 -1.97
CA VAL A 55 -4.34 1.74 -2.25
C VAL A 55 -5.39 2.85 -2.19
N PHE A 56 -6.61 2.64 -2.70
CA PHE A 56 -7.62 3.68 -2.86
C PHE A 56 -8.77 3.61 -1.86
N SER A 57 -8.95 2.46 -1.20
CA SER A 57 -10.19 2.05 -0.51
C SER A 57 -11.29 1.59 -1.48
N GLU A 58 -12.24 0.82 -0.94
CA GLU A 58 -13.28 0.12 -1.71
C GLU A 58 -14.23 1.06 -2.48
N HIS A 59 -14.55 2.23 -1.92
CA HIS A 59 -15.47 3.20 -2.52
C HIS A 59 -14.89 3.93 -3.73
N GLU A 60 -13.56 4.00 -3.86
CA GLU A 60 -12.88 4.70 -4.96
C GLU A 60 -12.48 3.79 -6.12
N ILE A 61 -12.85 2.50 -6.10
CA ILE A 61 -12.64 1.54 -7.19
C ILE A 61 -13.69 1.75 -8.30
N LEU A 62 -13.81 3.00 -8.73
CA LEU A 62 -14.74 3.43 -9.76
C LEU A 62 -14.09 3.30 -11.13
N LYS A 63 -14.88 3.01 -12.16
CA LYS A 63 -14.38 2.77 -13.53
C LYS A 63 -13.47 3.89 -14.04
N PHE A 64 -13.74 5.14 -13.66
CA PHE A 64 -12.96 6.30 -14.09
C PHE A 64 -11.62 6.47 -13.35
N ASN A 65 -11.46 5.89 -12.15
CA ASN A 65 -10.21 5.92 -11.40
C ASN A 65 -9.25 4.79 -11.82
N ARG A 66 -9.70 3.82 -12.62
CA ARG A 66 -8.91 2.65 -13.02
C ARG A 66 -7.81 3.02 -14.01
N GLN A 67 -6.61 2.51 -13.73
CA GLN A 67 -5.40 2.67 -14.51
C GLN A 67 -5.23 1.51 -15.51
N ILE A 68 -5.97 1.56 -16.62
CA ILE A 68 -6.06 0.47 -17.62
C ILE A 68 -4.69 0.10 -18.21
N THR A 69 -3.81 1.08 -18.40
CA THR A 69 -2.45 0.88 -18.92
C THR A 69 -1.61 0.04 -17.96
N LEU A 70 -1.61 0.38 -16.67
CA LEU A 70 -0.90 -0.35 -15.63
C LEU A 70 -1.48 -1.77 -15.44
N GLU A 71 -2.80 -1.91 -15.49
CA GLU A 71 -3.44 -3.22 -15.42
C GLU A 71 -3.02 -4.13 -16.57
N SER A 72 -2.91 -3.57 -17.78
CA SER A 72 -2.48 -4.34 -18.96
C SER A 72 -1.02 -4.79 -18.82
N GLN A 73 -0.14 -3.91 -18.33
CA GLN A 73 1.27 -4.23 -18.09
C GLN A 73 1.47 -5.28 -16.98
N LEU A 74 0.61 -5.28 -15.95
CA LEU A 74 0.63 -6.33 -14.93
C LEU A 74 0.16 -7.67 -15.51
N LYS A 75 -0.90 -7.67 -16.33
CA LYS A 75 -1.41 -8.88 -16.99
C LYS A 75 -0.40 -9.51 -17.94
N THR A 76 0.41 -8.71 -18.62
CA THR A 76 1.47 -9.20 -19.52
C THR A 76 2.74 -9.61 -18.76
N GLY A 77 2.80 -9.44 -17.44
CA GLY A 77 3.98 -9.74 -16.63
C GLY A 77 5.14 -8.74 -16.84
N SER A 78 4.89 -7.62 -17.51
CA SER A 78 5.91 -6.59 -17.76
C SER A 78 6.22 -5.74 -16.52
N LEU A 79 5.33 -5.75 -15.52
CA LEU A 79 5.49 -5.09 -14.23
C LEU A 79 5.38 -6.10 -13.09
N SER A 80 6.15 -5.88 -12.02
CA SER A 80 5.93 -6.58 -10.75
C SER A 80 4.73 -5.98 -9.99
N VAL A 81 4.18 -6.72 -9.03
CA VAL A 81 3.12 -6.19 -8.13
C VAL A 81 3.61 -4.93 -7.39
N ARG A 82 4.89 -4.90 -7.00
CA ARG A 82 5.49 -3.73 -6.34
C ARG A 82 5.48 -2.50 -7.25
N ASP A 83 5.80 -2.68 -8.52
CA ASP A 83 5.80 -1.57 -9.49
C ASP A 83 4.37 -1.14 -9.83
N PHE A 84 3.43 -2.08 -9.87
CA PHE A 84 2.01 -1.79 -10.01
C PHE A 84 1.48 -0.93 -8.85
N ILE A 85 1.74 -1.33 -7.59
CA ILE A 85 1.37 -0.54 -6.39
C ILE A 85 2.01 0.85 -6.44
N ARG A 86 3.29 0.95 -6.86
CA ARG A 86 3.96 2.25 -7.05
C ARG A 86 3.25 3.10 -8.12
N GLY A 87 2.85 2.49 -9.24
CA GLY A 87 2.11 3.16 -10.29
C GLY A 87 0.75 3.69 -9.80
N LEU A 88 0.02 2.90 -9.03
CA LEU A 88 -1.25 3.33 -8.42
C LEU A 88 -1.04 4.51 -7.46
N ALA A 89 -0.04 4.45 -6.58
CA ALA A 89 0.27 5.53 -5.64
C ALA A 89 0.73 6.83 -6.34
N LYS A 90 1.27 6.74 -7.56
CA LYS A 90 1.67 7.89 -8.39
C LYS A 90 0.60 8.36 -9.37
N SER A 91 -0.56 7.69 -9.41
CA SER A 91 -1.63 8.04 -10.33
C SER A 91 -2.27 9.39 -9.99
N GLU A 92 -2.82 10.06 -10.99
CA GLU A 92 -3.59 11.29 -10.82
C GLU A 92 -4.79 11.07 -9.88
N ALA A 93 -5.42 9.89 -9.95
CA ALA A 93 -6.51 9.53 -9.06
C ALA A 93 -6.06 9.56 -7.59
N PHE A 94 -4.89 9.00 -7.28
CA PHE A 94 -4.38 8.97 -5.90
C PHE A 94 -4.03 10.38 -5.43
N TYR A 95 -3.45 11.18 -6.32
CA TYR A 95 -3.15 12.57 -6.03
C TYR A 95 -4.42 13.36 -5.67
N ARG A 96 -5.46 13.31 -6.51
CA ARG A 96 -6.71 14.06 -6.32
C ARG A 96 -7.52 13.60 -5.10
N LEU A 97 -7.52 12.30 -4.81
CA LEU A 97 -8.35 11.74 -3.74
C LEU A 97 -7.66 11.73 -2.38
N VAL A 98 -6.34 11.56 -2.36
CA VAL A 98 -5.58 11.37 -1.11
C VAL A 98 -4.60 12.50 -0.88
N VAL A 99 -3.82 12.92 -1.87
CA VAL A 99 -2.76 13.91 -1.66
C VAL A 99 -3.34 15.32 -1.50
N SER A 100 -4.17 15.78 -2.44
CA SER A 100 -4.62 17.18 -2.49
C SER A 100 -5.56 17.59 -1.35
N VAL A 101 -6.19 16.63 -0.67
CA VAL A 101 -7.14 16.89 0.42
C VAL A 101 -6.54 16.68 1.82
N ASN A 102 -5.26 16.31 1.93
CA ASN A 102 -4.58 16.07 3.20
C ASN A 102 -3.34 16.95 3.33
N ASN A 103 -2.96 17.25 4.58
CA ASN A 103 -1.65 17.86 4.86
C ASN A 103 -0.54 16.80 4.84
N ASN A 104 0.73 17.24 4.78
CA ASN A 104 1.87 16.32 4.68
C ASN A 104 1.93 15.31 5.83
N TYR A 105 1.67 15.73 7.08
CA TYR A 105 1.71 14.86 8.25
C TYR A 105 0.68 13.73 8.17
N ARG A 106 -0.57 14.06 7.84
CA ARG A 106 -1.65 13.08 7.68
C ARG A 106 -1.43 12.18 6.48
N LEU A 107 -0.85 12.72 5.40
CA LEU A 107 -0.52 11.93 4.21
C LEU A 107 0.50 10.84 4.54
N VAL A 108 1.50 11.13 5.37
CA VAL A 108 2.45 10.12 5.86
C VAL A 108 1.73 9.00 6.59
N ASP A 109 0.87 9.29 7.56
CA ASP A 109 0.15 8.23 8.29
C ASP A 109 -0.76 7.40 7.37
N ILE A 110 -1.47 8.03 6.43
CA ILE A 110 -2.30 7.33 5.45
C ILE A 110 -1.44 6.40 4.58
N THR A 111 -0.31 6.88 4.08
CA THR A 111 0.57 6.08 3.20
C THR A 111 1.25 4.95 3.96
N LEU A 112 1.66 5.15 5.22
CA LEU A 112 2.16 4.06 6.07
C LEU A 112 1.12 2.97 6.26
N ARG A 113 -0.14 3.33 6.55
CA ARG A 113 -1.22 2.35 6.73
C ARG A 113 -1.52 1.59 5.45
N ARG A 114 -1.63 2.28 4.31
CA ARG A 114 -2.01 1.66 3.04
C ARG A 114 -0.87 0.88 2.38
N LEU A 115 0.38 1.35 2.49
CA LEU A 115 1.52 0.74 1.78
C LEU A 115 2.36 -0.17 2.65
N LEU A 116 2.54 0.16 3.94
CA LEU A 116 3.31 -0.67 4.88
C LEU A 116 2.43 -1.51 5.82
N GLY A 117 1.11 -1.28 5.84
CA GLY A 117 0.19 -2.04 6.68
C GLY A 117 0.30 -1.73 8.18
N ARG A 118 0.91 -0.60 8.55
CA ARG A 118 1.09 -0.18 9.96
C ARG A 118 0.82 1.30 10.15
N SER A 119 0.52 1.72 11.38
CA SER A 119 0.47 3.14 11.73
C SER A 119 1.88 3.71 11.94
N ALA A 120 1.98 5.04 11.92
CA ALA A 120 3.17 5.71 12.42
C ALA A 120 3.50 5.26 13.85
N TYR A 121 4.79 5.14 14.17
CA TYR A 121 5.24 4.77 15.51
C TYR A 121 4.92 5.87 16.51
N ASN A 122 5.19 7.11 16.13
CA ASN A 122 4.98 8.30 16.94
C ASN A 122 4.87 9.52 16.02
N LYS A 123 4.59 10.69 16.61
CA LYS A 123 4.53 11.96 15.88
C LYS A 123 5.87 12.36 15.24
N GLU A 124 6.98 11.88 15.79
CA GLU A 124 8.32 12.16 15.22
C GLU A 124 8.51 11.47 13.86
N GLU A 125 8.00 10.25 13.67
CA GLU A 125 8.02 9.56 12.37
C GLU A 125 7.22 10.35 11.32
N GLU A 126 6.03 10.86 11.69
CA GLU A 126 5.22 11.70 10.79
C GLU A 126 5.98 12.97 10.37
N ILE A 127 6.62 13.64 11.32
CA ILE A 127 7.40 14.86 11.06
C ILE A 127 8.60 14.55 10.17
N ALA A 128 9.33 13.46 10.46
CA ALA A 128 10.51 13.07 9.71
C ALA A 128 10.20 12.81 8.22
N TRP A 129 9.08 12.16 7.91
CA TRP A 129 8.69 11.85 6.54
C TRP A 129 7.91 12.97 5.83
N SER A 130 7.36 13.93 6.57
CA SER A 130 6.55 15.02 5.98
C SER A 130 7.31 16.00 5.07
N ILE A 131 8.64 15.93 5.08
CA ILE A 131 9.55 16.80 4.32
C ILE A 131 10.15 16.11 3.07
N VAL A 132 9.86 14.81 2.87
CA VAL A 132 10.33 14.00 1.73
C VAL A 132 9.31 14.06 0.60
#